data_AF-A0A1V3J6N0-F1
#
_entry.id   AF-A0A1V3J6N0-F1
#
_cell.length_a   1.000
_cell.length_b   1.000
_cell.length_c   1.000
_cell.angle_alpha   90.00
_cell.angle_beta   90.00
_cell.angle_gamma   90.00
#
_symmetry.space_group_name_H-M   'P 1'
#
loop_
_entity.id
_entity.type
_entity.pdbx_description
1 polymer ?
#
loop_
_entity_poly.entity_id
_entity_poly.type
_entity_poly.pdbx_seq_one_letter_code
_entity_poly.pdbx_strand_id
1 'polypeptide(L)' 'MLKESDLIVDHYYIAKNPKKINGFIPKRCIIKLDNSEGYVVYVELKALKNGAKGTLKTVSIPSFLRWAGKDITGKEQ' A
#
# COMPACT_ATOMS: atom_id res chain seq x y z
N MET A 1 -7.37 3.20 -13.09
CA MET A 1 -7.02 3.83 -11.80
C MET A 1 -7.82 3.11 -10.73
N LEU A 2 -7.22 2.72 -9.60
CA LEU A 2 -7.95 2.05 -8.53
C LEU A 2 -9.08 2.96 -8.02
N LYS A 3 -10.22 2.36 -7.74
CA LYS A 3 -11.39 2.95 -7.08
C LYS A 3 -11.39 2.53 -5.61
N GLU A 4 -12.21 3.20 -4.80
CA GLU A 4 -12.37 2.86 -3.39
C GLU A 4 -12.87 1.43 -3.20
N SER A 5 -13.77 0.98 -4.08
CA SER A 5 -14.28 -0.40 -4.13
C SER A 5 -13.21 -1.46 -4.39
N ASP A 6 -12.05 -1.07 -4.90
CA ASP A 6 -10.94 -1.98 -5.22
C ASP A 6 -9.98 -2.14 -4.02
N LEU A 7 -10.21 -1.40 -2.93
CA LEU A 7 -9.41 -1.48 -1.72
C LEU A 7 -9.89 -2.64 -0.84
N ILE A 8 -8.95 -3.51 -0.49
CA ILE A 8 -9.19 -4.73 0.27
C ILE A 8 -8.24 -4.70 1.47
N VAL A 9 -8.76 -5.06 2.63
CA VAL A 9 -7.97 -5.22 3.86
C VAL A 9 -7.07 -6.45 3.72
N ASP A 10 -5.88 -6.41 4.33
CA ASP A 10 -4.83 -7.42 4.25
C ASP A 10 -4.22 -7.62 2.86
N HIS A 11 -4.44 -6.66 1.95
CA HIS A 11 -3.85 -6.64 0.62
C HIS A 11 -2.69 -5.63 0.50
N TYR A 12 -1.69 -6.02 -0.28
CA TYR A 12 -0.53 -5.23 -0.65
C TYR A 12 -0.78 -4.45 -1.94
N TYR A 13 -0.51 -3.15 -1.86
CA TYR A 13 -0.54 -2.23 -3.00
C TYR A 13 0.84 -1.65 -3.26
N ILE A 14 1.17 -1.42 -4.52
CA ILE A 14 2.37 -0.69 -4.95
C ILE A 14 2.00 0.66 -5.56
N ALA A 15 2.95 1.58 -5.62
CA ALA A 15 2.77 2.88 -6.27
C ALA A 15 2.49 2.73 -7.78
N LYS A 16 1.84 3.72 -8.39
CA LYS A 16 1.61 3.78 -9.86
C LYS A 16 2.88 3.57 -10.68
N ASN A 17 3.98 4.21 -10.25
CA ASN A 17 5.30 4.08 -10.84
C ASN A 17 6.27 3.56 -9.77
N PRO A 18 6.32 2.25 -9.53
CA PRO A 18 7.13 1.68 -8.46
C PRO A 18 8.62 1.83 -8.79
N LYS A 19 9.40 2.39 -7.86
CA LYS A 19 10.86 2.39 -7.94
C LYS A 19 11.41 1.26 -7.07
N LYS A 20 12.26 0.42 -7.65
CA LYS A 20 13.04 -0.55 -6.87
C LYS A 20 14.13 0.19 -6.10
N ILE A 21 14.23 -0.09 -4.80
CA ILE A 21 15.28 0.41 -3.92
C ILE A 21 15.96 -0.81 -3.33
N ASN A 22 17.25 -1.00 -3.62
CA ASN A 22 18.01 -2.19 -3.20
C ASN A 22 17.31 -3.52 -3.54
N GLY A 23 16.78 -3.63 -4.77
CA GLY A 23 16.06 -4.82 -5.23
C GLY A 23 14.62 -4.96 -4.73
N PHE A 24 14.19 -4.14 -3.77
CA PHE A 24 12.86 -4.21 -3.16
C PHE A 24 11.91 -3.15 -3.73
N ILE A 25 10.64 -3.52 -3.95
CA ILE A 25 9.58 -2.57 -4.32
C ILE A 25 8.81 -2.21 -3.05
N PRO A 26 8.80 -0.94 -2.61
CA PRO A 26 7.96 -0.50 -1.50
C PRO A 26 6.49 -0.84 -1.74
N LYS A 27 5.89 -1.52 -0.77
CA LYS A 27 4.49 -1.94 -0.78
C LYS A 27 3.77 -1.45 0.47
N ARG A 28 2.46 -1.25 0.36
CA ARG A 28 1.59 -0.85 1.48
C ARG A 28 0.55 -1.92 1.71
N CYS A 29 0.50 -2.47 2.92
CA CYS A 29 -0.55 -3.41 3.33
C CYS A 29 -1.67 -2.65 4.03
N ILE A 30 -2.90 -2.72 3.54
CA ILE A 30 -4.04 -2.11 4.24
C ILE A 30 -4.38 -2.98 5.45
N ILE A 31 -4.44 -2.39 6.64
CA ILE A 31 -4.81 -3.09 7.89
C ILE A 31 -6.23 -2.72 8.33
N LYS A 32 -6.71 -1.53 7.96
CA LYS A 32 -8.08 -1.09 8.21
C LYS A 32 -8.54 -0.16 7.10
N LEU A 33 -9.77 -0.35 6.65
CA LEU A 33 -10.47 0.57 5.74
C LEU A 33 -11.73 1.08 6.45
N ASP A 34 -11.87 2.39 6.56
CA ASP A 34 -13.02 3.05 7.18
C ASP A 34 -13.74 3.90 6.12
N ASN A 35 -14.74 3.30 5.47
CA ASN A 35 -15.48 3.94 4.39
C ASN A 35 -16.43 5.04 4.90
N SER A 36 -16.89 4.94 6.15
CA SER A 36 -17.72 5.98 6.78
C SER A 36 -16.95 7.28 6.96
N GLU A 37 -15.74 7.19 7.50
CA GLU A 37 -14.90 8.34 7.80
C GLU A 37 -13.98 8.71 6.62
N GLY A 38 -13.84 7.84 5.62
CA GLY A 38 -13.04 8.09 4.42
C GLY A 38 -11.54 7.91 4.63
N TYR A 39 -11.13 7.03 5.54
CA TYR A 39 -9.71 6.80 5.89
C TYR A 39 -9.25 5.36 5.64
N VAL A 40 -7.95 5.22 5.42
CA VAL A 40 -7.27 3.93 5.35
C VAL A 40 -6.07 3.94 6.28
N VAL A 41 -5.94 2.86 7.04
CA VAL A 41 -4.77 2.56 7.85
C VAL A 41 -3.96 1.47 7.14
N TYR A 42 -2.68 1.72 6.91
CA TYR A 42 -1.81 0.78 6.23
C TYR A 42 -0.42 0.71 6.88
N VAL A 43 0.28 -0.39 6.65
CA VAL A 43 1.71 -0.54 6.93
C VAL A 43 2.49 -0.33 5.64
N GLU A 44 3.31 0.71 5.59
CA GLU A 44 4.30 0.92 4.53
C GLU A 44 5.54 0.07 4.79
N LEU A 45 5.81 -0.89 3.92
CA LEU A 45 7.02 -1.72 3.94
C LEU A 45 8.05 -1.14 2.99
N LYS A 46 9.27 -0.91 3.50
CA LYS A 46 10.43 -0.45 2.74
C LYS A 46 11.64 -1.31 3.08
N ALA A 47 12.50 -1.56 2.10
CA ALA A 47 13.82 -2.12 2.36
C ALA A 47 14.73 -1.07 3.00
N LEU A 48 15.59 -1.55 3.90
CA LEU A 48 16.74 -0.88 4.45
C LEU A 48 18.00 -1.62 3.98
N LYS A 49 19.17 -1.03 4.21
CA LYS A 49 20.46 -1.66 3.88
C LYS A 49 20.62 -3.04 4.52
N ASN A 50 20.11 -3.23 5.74
CA ASN A 50 20.29 -4.44 6.56
C ASN A 50 18.96 -5.11 6.96
N GLY A 51 17.87 -4.91 6.20
CA GLY A 51 16.58 -5.51 6.54
C GLY A 51 15.39 -4.78 5.95
N ALA A 52 14.24 -4.85 6.61
CA ALA A 52 13.03 -4.14 6.23
C ALA A 52 12.48 -3.31 7.39
N LYS A 53 11.77 -2.23 7.05
CA LYS A 53 11.03 -1.40 8.01
C LYS A 53 9.57 -1.30 7.61
N GLY A 54 8.69 -1.63 8.56
CA GLY A 54 7.26 -1.31 8.51
C GLY A 54 6.99 0.02 9.19
N THR A 55 6.15 0.87 8.60
CA THR A 55 5.67 2.11 9.22
C THR A 55 4.16 2.17 9.11
N LEU A 56 3.46 2.23 10.24
CA LEU A 56 2.01 2.38 10.29
C LEU A 56 1.62 3.82 9.95
N LYS A 57 0.64 4.00 9.08
CA LYS A 57 0.13 5.31 8.67
C LYS A 57 -1.38 5.29 8.51
N THR A 58 -1.99 6.41 8.83
CA THR A 58 -3.40 6.68 8.57
C THR A 58 -3.48 7.85 7.58
N VAL A 59 -4.19 7.67 6.48
CA VAL A 59 -4.40 8.71 5.47
C VAL A 59 -5.84 8.65 4.94
N SER A 60 -6.30 9.70 4.27
CA SER A 60 -7.59 9.65 3.57
C SER A 60 -7.54 8.68 2.37
N ILE A 61 -8.66 8.01 2.08
CA ILE A 61 -8.80 7.07 0.96
C ILE A 61 -8.36 7.73 -0.39
N PRO A 62 -8.77 8.97 -0.73
CA PRO A 62 -8.30 9.63 -1.94
C PRO A 62 -6.78 9.81 -2.00
N SER A 63 -6.13 10.07 -0.86
CA SER A 63 -4.67 10.21 -0.79
C SER A 63 -3.98 8.88 -1.05
N PHE A 64 -4.54 7.79 -0.55
CA PHE A 64 -4.05 6.45 -0.83
C PHE A 64 -4.22 6.09 -2.32
N LEU A 65 -5.40 6.30 -2.91
CA LEU A 65 -5.68 6.01 -4.32
C LEU A 65 -4.87 6.86 -5.30
N ARG A 66 -4.53 8.11 -4.94
CA ARG A 66 -3.62 8.93 -5.75
C ARG A 66 -2.25 8.27 -5.88
N TRP A 67 -1.76 7.65 -4.81
CA TRP A 67 -0.50 6.94 -4.77
C TRP A 67 -0.58 5.52 -5.37
N ALA A 68 -1.62 4.77 -5.02
CA ALA A 68 -1.75 3.35 -5.34
C ALA A 68 -1.94 3.12 -6.83
N GLY A 69 -1.19 2.17 -7.37
CA GLY A 69 -1.21 1.79 -8.77
C GLY A 69 -1.85 0.43 -9.03
N LYS A 70 -1.59 -0.53 -8.15
CA LYS A 70 -2.00 -1.92 -8.36
C LYS A 70 -2.00 -2.71 -7.05
N ASP A 71 -3.00 -3.57 -6.89
CA ASP A 71 -2.99 -4.68 -5.93
C ASP A 71 -2.08 -5.81 -6.42
N ILE A 72 -1.14 -6.23 -5.58
CA ILE A 72 -0.15 -7.28 -5.89
C ILE A 72 -0.35 -8.53 -5.04
N THR A 73 -1.36 -8.55 -4.18
CA THR A 73 -1.77 -9.72 -3.40
C THR A 73 -2.34 -10.74 -4.38
N GLY A 74 -1.65 -11.86 -4.59
CA GLY A 74 -2.07 -12.90 -5.53
C GLY A 74 -1.26 -13.01 -6.84
N LYS A 75 -0.10 -12.37 -6.96
CA LYS A 75 0.89 -12.67 -8.02
C LYS A 75 2.34 -12.72 -7.50
N GLU A 76 2.57 -13.28 -6.32
CA GLU A 76 3.86 -13.91 -6.05
C GLU A 76 3.81 -15.29 -6.74
N GLN A 77 4.15 -15.32 -8.04
CA GLN A 77 4.72 -16.50 -8.70
C GLN A 77 6.24 -16.37 -8.64
#